data_AF-A0A1F9BL40-F1
#
_entry.id   AF-A0A1F9BL40-F1
#
_cell.length_a   1.000
_cell.length_b   1.000
_cell.length_c   1.000
_cell.angle_alpha   90.00
_cell.angle_beta   90.00
_cell.angle_gamma   90.00
#
_symmetry.space_group_name_H-M   'P 1'
#
loop_
_entity.id
_entity.type
_entity.pdbx_description
1 polymer ?
#
loop_
_entity_poly.entity_id
_entity_poly.type
_entity_poly.pdbx_seq_one_letter_code
_entity_poly.pdbx_strand_id
1 'polypeptide(L)'
;MTALKEADPYETLEEKGKWLAAELAREAATRGVPLTINRVGSMLTLFFTPGPVEDLTGAKTSDLKRFRNFFQGMLQEGVYLPPSQFEAWFLSLAHTPGDLEFTVAAARRVWSR
;
A
#
# COMPACT_ATOMS: atom_id res chain seq x y z
N MET A 1 -17.99 1.21 -23.43
CA MET A 1 -18.10 1.29 -21.96
C MET A 1 -19.08 0.24 -21.41
N THR A 2 -19.07 -0.97 -21.98
CA THR A 2 -20.05 -2.04 -21.70
C THR A 2 -19.38 -3.21 -20.98
N ALA A 3 -18.15 -3.56 -21.37
CA ALA A 3 -17.36 -4.64 -20.77
C ALA A 3 -17.09 -4.48 -19.26
N LEU A 4 -16.92 -3.26 -18.75
CA LEU A 4 -16.73 -3.01 -17.30
C LEU A 4 -17.99 -3.21 -16.47
N LYS A 5 -19.18 -3.07 -17.07
CA LYS A 5 -20.46 -3.26 -16.38
C LYS A 5 -20.85 -4.73 -16.27
N GLU A 6 -20.38 -5.57 -17.19
CA GLU A 6 -20.69 -7.00 -17.23
C GLU A 6 -19.82 -7.81 -16.26
N ALA A 7 -18.58 -7.39 -16.03
CA ALA A 7 -17.64 -8.07 -15.15
C ALA A 7 -17.71 -7.63 -13.67
N ASP A 8 -18.41 -6.53 -13.37
CA ASP A 8 -18.46 -5.81 -12.09
C ASP A 8 -17.18 -5.94 -11.23
N PRO A 9 -16.06 -5.35 -11.68
CA PRO A 9 -14.75 -5.60 -11.09
C PRO A 9 -14.53 -4.94 -9.73
N TYR A 10 -15.46 -4.08 -9.31
CA TYR A 10 -15.28 -3.17 -8.18
C TYR A 10 -15.31 -3.92 -6.84
N GLU A 11 -16.12 -4.96 -6.72
CA GLU A 11 -16.15 -5.81 -5.51
C GLU A 11 -14.81 -6.54 -5.32
N THR A 12 -14.31 -7.19 -6.37
CA THR A 12 -12.99 -7.84 -6.33
C THR A 12 -11.85 -6.84 -6.02
N LEU A 13 -11.91 -5.64 -6.60
CA LEU A 13 -10.91 -4.59 -6.34
C LEU A 13 -10.99 -4.05 -4.90
N GLU A 14 -12.19 -3.90 -4.36
CA GLU A 14 -12.44 -3.54 -2.96
C GLU A 14 -11.88 -4.59 -2.00
N GLU A 15 -12.14 -5.86 -2.25
CA GLU A 15 -11.62 -6.98 -1.45
C GLU A 15 -10.09 -7.02 -1.46
N LYS A 16 -9.47 -6.92 -2.65
CA LYS A 16 -8.00 -6.89 -2.80
C LYS A 16 -7.40 -5.70 -2.07
N GLY A 17 -7.97 -4.51 -2.25
CA GLY A 17 -7.50 -3.28 -1.59
C GLY A 17 -7.61 -3.38 -0.07
N LYS A 18 -8.75 -3.87 0.43
CA LYS A 18 -9.00 -4.05 1.86
C LYS A 18 -8.01 -5.04 2.48
N TRP A 19 -7.81 -6.18 1.82
CA TRP A 19 -6.88 -7.21 2.27
C TRP A 19 -5.44 -6.68 2.33
N LEU A 20 -4.96 -6.07 1.24
CA LEU A 20 -3.59 -5.56 1.17
C LEU A 20 -3.33 -4.48 2.23
N ALA A 21 -4.25 -3.54 2.39
CA ALA A 21 -4.13 -2.49 3.40
C ALA A 21 -4.10 -3.06 4.83
N ALA A 22 -4.96 -4.05 5.13
CA ALA A 22 -5.00 -4.68 6.45
C ALA A 22 -3.70 -5.43 6.77
N GLU A 23 -3.18 -6.19 5.82
CA GLU A 23 -1.94 -6.97 6.03
C GLU A 23 -0.70 -6.08 6.15
N LEU A 24 -0.59 -5.03 5.32
CA LEU A 24 0.50 -4.05 5.45
C LEU A 24 0.45 -3.32 6.79
N ALA A 25 -0.74 -2.91 7.25
CA ALA A 25 -0.92 -2.29 8.55
C ALA A 25 -0.53 -3.24 9.69
N ARG A 26 -0.93 -4.52 9.61
CA ARG A 26 -0.59 -5.55 10.60
C ARG A 26 0.91 -5.77 10.71
N GLU A 27 1.59 -5.91 9.57
CA GLU A 27 3.03 -6.13 9.52
C GLU A 27 3.84 -4.91 10.01
N ALA A 28 3.38 -3.70 9.69
CA ALA A 28 3.96 -2.45 10.19
C ALA A 28 3.79 -2.33 11.71
N ALA A 29 2.58 -2.57 12.23
CA ALA A 29 2.28 -2.51 13.66
C ALA A 29 3.11 -3.52 14.47
N THR A 30 3.24 -4.76 13.97
CA THR A 30 4.05 -5.82 14.62
C THR A 30 5.53 -5.43 14.76
N ARG A 31 6.02 -4.52 13.91
CA ARG A 31 7.41 -4.03 13.89
C ARG A 31 7.58 -2.63 14.47
N GLY A 32 6.51 -2.04 15.02
CA GLY A 32 6.55 -0.67 15.55
C GLY A 32 6.83 0.39 14.49
N VAL A 33 6.49 0.15 13.21
CA VAL A 33 6.63 1.13 12.14
C VAL A 33 5.45 2.10 12.22
N PRO A 34 5.67 3.41 12.47
CA PRO A 34 4.60 4.40 12.43
C PRO A 34 4.08 4.54 11.01
N LEU A 35 2.86 4.06 10.76
CA LEU A 35 2.25 4.00 9.44
C LEU A 35 0.75 4.22 9.54
N THR A 36 0.25 5.12 8.72
CA THR A 36 -1.18 5.31 8.46
C THR A 36 -1.46 4.92 7.02
N ILE A 37 -2.49 4.10 6.79
CA ILE A 37 -2.90 3.67 5.45
C ILE A 37 -4.28 4.23 5.18
N ASN A 38 -4.38 5.10 4.18
CA ASN A 38 -5.66 5.51 3.61
C ASN A 38 -5.99 4.61 2.44
N ARG A 39 -7.25 4.19 2.32
CA ARG A 39 -7.69 3.30 1.25
C ARG A 39 -9.13 3.60 0.84
N VAL A 40 -9.40 3.57 -0.46
CA VAL A 40 -10.74 3.59 -1.06
C VAL A 40 -10.73 2.67 -2.28
N GLY A 41 -11.59 1.64 -2.32
CA GLY A 41 -11.54 0.67 -3.43
C GLY A 41 -10.18 -0.04 -3.50
N SER A 42 -9.63 -0.06 -4.71
CA SER A 42 -8.28 -0.55 -5.04
C SER A 42 -7.16 0.46 -4.80
N MET A 43 -7.47 1.69 -4.39
CA MET A 43 -6.49 2.73 -4.15
C MET A 43 -6.07 2.72 -2.69
N LEU A 44 -4.75 2.75 -2.43
CA LEU A 44 -4.21 2.90 -1.09
C LEU A 44 -2.96 3.79 -1.08
N THR A 45 -2.76 4.55 -0.01
CA THR A 45 -1.53 5.32 0.21
C THR A 45 -0.99 5.01 1.60
N LEU A 46 0.30 4.68 1.68
CA LEU A 46 1.03 4.43 2.92
C LEU A 46 1.72 5.71 3.37
N PHE A 47 1.23 6.37 4.42
CA PHE A 47 1.86 7.53 5.04
C PHE A 47 2.72 7.11 6.22
N PHE A 48 4.03 7.37 6.16
CA PHE A 48 4.98 7.04 7.24
C PHE A 48 4.91 8.07 8.38
N THR A 49 3.74 8.19 9.00
CA THR A 49 3.44 9.08 10.13
C THR A 49 2.38 8.44 11.02
N PRO A 50 2.37 8.67 12.34
CA PRO A 50 1.27 8.25 13.21
C PRO A 50 0.04 9.17 13.05
N GLY A 51 -1.14 8.61 13.32
CA GLY A 51 -2.40 9.37 13.37
C GLY A 51 -3.07 9.55 12.01
N PRO A 52 -4.32 10.05 11.99
CA PRO A 52 -5.10 10.16 10.76
C PRO A 52 -4.47 11.16 9.78
N VAL A 53 -4.49 10.83 8.49
CA VAL A 53 -4.05 11.71 7.40
C VAL A 53 -5.27 12.12 6.59
N GLU A 54 -5.83 13.28 6.90
CA GLU A 54 -7.09 13.76 6.28
C GLU A 54 -6.86 14.93 5.32
N ASP A 55 -5.67 15.53 5.37
CA ASP A 55 -5.30 16.67 4.54
C ASP A 55 -3.81 16.63 4.16
N LEU A 56 -3.41 17.61 3.35
CA LEU A 56 -2.02 17.78 2.92
C LEU A 56 -1.06 18.07 4.08
N THR A 57 -1.54 18.77 5.12
CA THR A 57 -0.72 19.12 6.29
C THR A 57 -0.32 17.86 7.05
N GLY A 58 -1.29 16.96 7.30
CA GLY A 58 -1.08 15.64 7.88
C GLY A 58 -0.18 14.78 6.98
N ALA A 59 -0.43 14.74 5.68
CA ALA A 59 0.39 13.96 4.75
C ALA A 59 1.88 14.37 4.78
N LYS A 60 2.16 15.68 4.88
CA LYS A 60 3.51 16.24 4.95
C LYS A 60 4.28 15.90 6.23
N THR A 61 3.62 15.37 7.26
CA THR A 61 4.30 14.87 8.47
C THR A 61 5.00 13.52 8.25
N SER A 62 4.80 12.89 7.09
CA SER A 62 5.42 11.60 6.74
C SER A 62 6.94 11.65 6.74
N ASP A 63 7.57 10.61 7.29
CA ASP A 63 9.02 10.42 7.27
C ASP A 63 9.50 10.03 5.85
N LEU A 64 9.98 11.04 5.11
CA LEU A 64 10.47 10.86 3.75
C LEU A 64 11.75 10.00 3.66
N LYS A 65 12.56 9.93 4.72
CA LYS A 65 13.75 9.06 4.73
C LYS A 65 13.32 7.60 4.85
N ARG A 66 12.36 7.32 5.73
CA ARG A 66 11.75 6.00 5.86
C ARG A 66 11.04 5.57 4.59
N PHE A 67 10.26 6.46 3.97
CA PHE A 67 9.66 6.21 2.65
C PHE A 67 10.72 5.82 1.62
N ARG A 68 11.81 6.60 1.50
CA ARG A 68 12.88 6.31 0.54
C ARG A 68 13.51 4.94 0.77
N ASN A 69 13.84 4.61 2.02
CA ASN A 69 14.43 3.32 2.37
C ASN A 69 13.46 2.17 2.08
N PHE A 70 12.18 2.35 2.39
CA PHE A 70 11.13 1.38 2.10
C PHE A 70 10.96 1.19 0.59
N PHE A 71 10.86 2.26 -0.19
CA PHE A 71 10.75 2.23 -1.65
C PHE A 71 11.94 1.49 -2.29
N GLN A 72 13.17 1.81 -1.89
CA GLN A 72 14.37 1.14 -2.39
C GLN A 72 14.40 -0.33 -2.00
N GLY A 73 14.02 -0.66 -0.76
CA GLY A 73 13.92 -2.04 -0.29
C GLY A 73 12.89 -2.84 -1.08
N MET A 74 11.70 -2.28 -1.30
CA MET A 74 10.64 -2.92 -2.08
C MET A 74 11.07 -3.16 -3.53
N LEU A 75 11.76 -2.18 -4.12
CA LEU A 75 12.32 -2.33 -5.46
C LEU A 75 13.35 -3.47 -5.54
N GLN A 76 14.22 -3.61 -4.53
CA GLN A 76 15.18 -4.74 -4.45
C GLN A 76 14.49 -6.09 -4.26
N GLU A 77 13.34 -6.10 -3.60
CA GLU A 77 12.50 -7.29 -3.43
C GLU A 77 11.64 -7.58 -4.67
N GLY A 78 11.74 -6.78 -5.74
CA GLY A 78 11.01 -6.99 -6.99
C GLY A 78 9.61 -6.38 -7.04
N VAL A 79 9.26 -5.51 -6.08
CA VAL A 79 7.97 -4.79 -6.07
C VAL A 79 8.18 -3.33 -6.44
N TYR A 80 7.69 -2.94 -7.61
CA TYR A 80 7.74 -1.56 -8.07
C TYR A 80 6.55 -0.76 -7.52
N LEU A 81 6.83 0.21 -6.66
CA LEU A 81 5.85 1.10 -6.05
C LEU A 81 5.88 2.48 -6.75
N PRO A 82 4.86 3.33 -6.55
CA PRO A 82 4.96 4.74 -6.93
C PRO A 82 6.17 5.42 -6.26
N PRO A 83 7.00 6.19 -6.99
CA PRO A 83 8.25 6.77 -6.48
C PRO A 83 8.04 8.02 -5.60
N SER A 84 6.83 8.24 -5.08
CA SER A 84 6.49 9.36 -4.20
C SER A 84 5.68 8.91 -2.97
N GLN A 85 6.02 9.50 -1.82
CA GLN A 85 5.24 9.37 -0.57
C GLN A 85 3.78 9.84 -0.74
N PHE A 86 3.54 10.74 -1.70
CA PHE A 86 2.24 11.38 -1.88
C PHE A 86 1.41 10.74 -3.00
N GLU A 87 1.80 9.56 -3.48
CA GLU A 87 1.09 8.83 -4.53
C GLU A 87 0.32 7.63 -3.98
N ALA A 88 -0.84 7.38 -4.57
CA ALA A 88 -1.60 6.17 -4.33
C ALA A 88 -1.03 5.00 -5.13
N TRP A 89 -1.09 3.82 -4.53
CA TRP A 89 -0.91 2.55 -5.19
C TRP A 89 -2.24 2.17 -5.84
N PHE A 90 -2.17 1.60 -7.04
CA PHE A 90 -3.35 1.22 -7.81
C PHE A 90 -3.33 -0.29 -8.07
N LEU A 91 -4.29 -1.01 -7.48
CA LEU A 91 -4.48 -2.42 -7.80
C LEU A 91 -5.26 -2.57 -9.11
N SER A 92 -4.92 -3.62 -9.85
CA SER A 92 -5.61 -4.03 -11.07
C SER A 92 -6.20 -5.43 -10.91
N LEU A 93 -7.13 -5.78 -11.80
CA LEU A 93 -7.69 -7.14 -11.82
C LEU A 93 -6.64 -8.22 -12.11
N ALA A 94 -5.56 -7.87 -12.80
CA ALA A 94 -4.46 -8.78 -13.12
C ALA A 94 -3.67 -9.22 -11.89
N HIS A 95 -3.67 -8.43 -10.81
CA HIS A 95 -3.01 -8.83 -9.56
C HIS A 95 -3.75 -10.01 -8.95
N THR A 96 -3.04 -11.12 -8.77
CA THR A 96 -3.51 -12.34 -8.12
C THR A 96 -3.36 -12.24 -6.60
N PRO A 97 -4.01 -13.12 -5.80
CA PRO A 97 -3.73 -13.22 -4.37
C PRO A 97 -2.24 -13.44 -4.07
N GLY A 98 -1.54 -14.23 -4.90
CA GLY A 98 -0.10 -14.46 -4.78
C GLY A 98 0.75 -13.19 -4.95
N ASP A 99 0.35 -12.27 -5.83
CA ASP A 99 1.04 -10.98 -5.98
C ASP A 99 0.88 -10.10 -4.72
N LEU A 100 -0.30 -10.14 -4.09
CA LEU A 100 -0.56 -9.41 -2.85
C LEU A 100 0.22 -10.01 -1.68
N GLU A 101 0.22 -11.34 -1.53
CA GLU A 101 1.01 -12.06 -0.53
C GLU A 101 2.51 -11.81 -0.70
N PHE A 102 3.00 -11.86 -1.94
CA PHE A 102 4.38 -11.52 -2.26
C PHE A 102 4.72 -10.09 -1.85
N THR A 103 3.84 -9.14 -2.12
CA THR A 103 4.00 -7.73 -1.75
C THR A 103 4.07 -7.54 -0.23
N VAL A 104 3.19 -8.19 0.53
CA VAL A 104 3.21 -8.16 2.01
C VAL A 104 4.48 -8.82 2.55
N ALA A 105 4.91 -9.94 1.98
CA ALA A 105 6.13 -10.63 2.39
C ALA A 105 7.39 -9.80 2.08
N ALA A 106 7.42 -9.08 0.96
CA ALA A 106 8.47 -8.13 0.64
C ALA A 106 8.51 -6.99 1.66
N ALA A 107 7.36 -6.36 1.96
CA ALA A 107 7.27 -5.29 2.95
C ALA A 107 7.74 -5.76 4.33
N ARG A 108 7.35 -6.98 4.73
CA ARG A 108 7.81 -7.65 5.95
C ARG A 108 9.34 -7.72 6.01
N ARG A 109 9.99 -8.20 4.94
CA ARG A 109 11.46 -8.32 4.88
C ARG A 109 12.13 -6.96 4.96
N VAL A 110 11.60 -5.96 4.23
CA VAL A 110 12.15 -4.60 4.21
C VAL A 110 12.08 -3.92 5.58
N TRP A 111 10.99 -4.11 6.34
CA TRP A 111 10.86 -3.55 7.69
C TRP A 111 11.65 -4.30 8.76
N SER A 112 12.18 -5.49 8.46
CA SER A 112 13.02 -6.28 9.36
C SER A 112 14.53 -6.06 9.17
N ARG A 113 14.93 -5.19 8.23
CA ARG A 113 16.32 -4.77 8.02
C ARG A 113 16.63 -3.53 8.86
#